data_AF-E4TI19-F1
#
_entry.id   AF-E4TI19-F1
#
_cell.length_a   1.000
_cell.length_b   1.000
_cell.length_c   1.000
_cell.angle_alpha   90.00
_cell.angle_beta   90.00
_cell.angle_gamma   90.00
#
_symmetry.space_group_name_H-M   'P 1'
#
loop_
_entity.id
_entity.type
_entity.pdbx_description
1 polymer ?
#
loop_
_entity_poly.entity_id
_entity_poly.type
_entity_poly.pdbx_seq_one_letter_code
_entity_poly.pdbx_strand_id
1 'polypeptide(L)' 'MAINAVVKVDGENVDQALKLLKKKVEREGLVREIKKHAYYEKPTEVKRRKILKAKRKQQKLVRKLQEKYKYL' A
#
# COMPACT_ATOMS: atom_id res chain seq x y z
N MET A 1 -11.57 -8.76 -5.10
CA MET A 1 -10.60 -8.45 -6.17
C MET A 1 -11.34 -7.71 -7.26
N ALA A 2 -11.28 -6.38 -7.25
CA ALA A 2 -11.63 -5.55 -8.39
C ALA A 2 -10.74 -4.31 -8.23
N ILE A 3 -9.66 -4.28 -9.01
CA ILE A 3 -8.65 -3.21 -8.94
C ILE A 3 -8.90 -2.34 -10.17
N ASN A 4 -9.56 -1.21 -9.96
CA ASN A 4 -10.02 -0.31 -11.02
C ASN A 4 -9.21 0.99 -11.01
N ALA A 5 -7.92 0.88 -11.35
CA ALA A 5 -7.07 2.03 -11.59
C ALA A 5 -7.40 2.64 -12.97
N VAL A 6 -8.52 3.35 -13.05
CA VAL A 6 -8.94 4.09 -14.25
C VAL A 6 -8.69 5.59 -14.01
N VAL A 7 -8.12 6.27 -15.01
CA VAL A 7 -7.94 7.73 -15.04
C VAL A 7 -8.49 8.24 -16.37
N LYS A 8 -9.39 9.22 -16.31
CA LYS A 8 -9.90 9.90 -17.50
C LYS A 8 -8.85 10.91 -17.97
N VAL A 9 -8.64 10.99 -19.27
CA VAL A 9 -7.75 11.99 -19.88
C VAL A 9 -8.64 13.11 -20.43
N ASP A 10 -8.34 14.35 -20.06
CA ASP A 10 -9.02 15.53 -20.59
C ASP A 10 -8.05 16.30 -21.50
N GLY A 11 -8.41 16.50 -22.77
CA GLY A 11 -7.63 17.27 -23.76
C GLY A 11 -6.26 16.65 -24.09
N GLU A 12 -5.21 17.49 -24.17
CA GLU A 12 -3.83 17.11 -24.54
C GLU A 12 -2.96 16.69 -23.33
N ASN A 13 -3.51 16.66 -22.10
CA ASN A 13 -2.72 16.45 -20.87
C ASN A 13 -2.46 14.96 -20.53
N VAL A 14 -1.99 14.19 -21.51
CA VAL A 14 -1.71 12.75 -21.39
C VAL A 14 -0.66 12.45 -20.31
N ASP A 15 0.42 13.24 -20.26
CA ASP A 15 1.50 13.05 -19.28
C ASP A 15 1.03 13.21 -17.83
N GLN A 16 0.10 14.12 -17.60
CA GLN A 16 -0.48 14.33 -16.28
C GLN A 16 -1.36 13.13 -15.89
N ALA A 17 -2.17 12.63 -16.82
CA ALA A 17 -2.99 11.45 -16.60
C ALA A 17 -2.13 10.20 -16.30
N LEU A 18 -1.01 10.02 -16.99
CA LEU A 18 -0.05 8.94 -16.71
C LEU A 18 0.55 9.04 -15.30
N LYS A 19 0.94 10.24 -14.86
CA LYS A 19 1.43 10.47 -13.48
C LYS A 19 0.36 10.14 -12.43
N LEU A 20 -0.89 10.52 -12.68
CA LEU A 20 -2.01 10.22 -11.78
C LEU A 20 -2.32 8.72 -11.74
N LEU A 21 -2.29 8.05 -12.89
CA LEU A 21 -2.49 6.62 -12.99
C LEU A 21 -1.42 5.87 -12.20
N LYS A 22 -0.14 6.23 -12.37
CA LYS A 22 0.96 5.63 -11.60
C LYS A 22 0.75 5.78 -10.10
N LYS A 23 0.40 6.98 -9.63
CA LYS A 23 0.09 7.23 -8.20
C LYS A 23 -1.10 6.40 -7.71
N LYS A 24 -2.14 6.24 -8.55
CA LYS A 24 -3.34 5.45 -8.21
C LYS A 24 -3.01 3.96 -8.10
N VAL A 25 -2.24 3.41 -9.04
CA VAL A 25 -1.72 2.03 -9.02
C VAL A 25 -0.86 1.77 -7.78
N GLU A 26 0.02 2.71 -7.42
CA GLU A 26 0.85 2.61 -6.21
C GLU A 26 0.02 2.66 -4.93
N ARG A 27 -1.00 3.52 -4.87
CA ARG A 27 -1.91 3.66 -3.71
C ARG A 27 -2.78 2.43 -3.50
N GLU A 28 -3.32 1.87 -4.59
CA GLU A 28 -4.08 0.62 -4.56
C GLU A 28 -3.19 -0.58 -4.19
N GLY A 29 -1.87 -0.45 -4.35
CA GLY A 29 -0.91 -1.45 -3.91
C GLY A 29 -0.83 -2.66 -4.84
N LEU A 30 -1.28 -2.53 -6.09
CA LEU A 30 -1.34 -3.60 -7.09
C LEU A 30 0.01 -4.31 -7.24
N VAL A 31 1.10 -3.54 -7.41
CA VAL A 31 2.46 -4.09 -7.55
C VAL A 31 2.87 -4.93 -6.33
N ARG A 32 2.42 -4.55 -5.13
CA ARG A 32 2.70 -5.29 -3.90
C ARG A 32 1.90 -6.58 -3.82
N GLU A 33 0.65 -6.58 -4.31
CA GLU A 33 -0.15 -7.79 -4.40
C GLU A 33 0.40 -8.77 -5.43
N ILE A 34 0.81 -8.30 -6.61
CA ILE A 34 1.46 -9.13 -7.64
C ILE A 34 2.69 -9.82 -7.04
N LYS A 35 3.60 -9.06 -6.42
CA LYS A 35 4.81 -9.61 -5.79
C LYS A 35 4.50 -10.61 -4.67
N LYS A 36 3.39 -10.42 -3.96
CA LYS A 36 2.95 -11.31 -2.88
C LYS A 36 2.40 -12.64 -3.39
N HIS A 37 1.83 -12.67 -4.59
CA HIS A 37 1.27 -13.88 -5.20
C HIS A 37 2.18 -14.50 -6.26
N ALA A 38 3.37 -13.92 -6.49
CA ALA A 38 4.33 -14.42 -7.48
C ALA A 38 4.89 -15.82 -7.15
N TYR A 39 4.78 -16.25 -5.90
CA TYR A 39 5.20 -17.58 -5.45
C TYR A 39 4.23 -18.11 -4.39
N TYR A 40 4.20 -19.43 -4.23
CA TYR A 40 3.44 -20.06 -3.16
C TYR A 40 4.07 -19.73 -1.80
N GLU A 41 3.27 -19.18 -0.89
CA GLU A 41 3.65 -18.93 0.50
C GLU A 41 2.91 -19.93 1.37
N LYS A 42 3.63 -20.73 2.18
CA LYS A 42 3.01 -21.76 3.02
C LYS A 42 2.00 -21.09 3.98
N PRO A 43 0.84 -21.69 4.29
CA PRO A 43 -0.18 -21.07 5.14
C PRO A 43 0.35 -20.59 6.50
N THR A 44 1.30 -21.31 7.08
CA THR A 44 1.96 -20.92 8.33
C THR A 44 2.79 -19.63 8.18
N GLU A 45 3.49 -19.47 7.07
CA GLU A 45 4.28 -18.28 6.75
C GLU A 45 3.38 -17.07 6.50
N VAL A 46 2.27 -17.28 5.78
CA VAL A 46 1.23 -16.26 5.59
C VAL A 46 0.72 -15.75 6.94
N LYS A 47 0.40 -16.66 7.88
CA LYS A 47 -0.05 -16.31 9.24
C LYS A 47 1.02 -15.53 10.00
N ARG A 48 2.27 -16.02 10.01
CA ARG A 48 3.42 -15.35 10.67
C ARG A 48 3.64 -13.94 10.14
N ARG A 49 3.63 -13.76 8.81
CA ARG A 49 3.79 -12.45 8.17
C ARG A 49 2.65 -11.49 8.53
N LYS A 50 1.40 -11.97 8.59
CA LYS A 50 0.24 -11.15 9.00
C LYS A 50 0.41 -10.62 10.43
N ILE A 51 0.80 -11.49 11.38
CA ILE A 51 1.02 -11.11 12.79
C ILE A 51 2.16 -10.09 12.90
N LEU A 52 3.29 -10.35 12.25
CA LEU A 52 4.44 -9.42 12.25
C LEU A 52 4.07 -8.05 11.67
N LYS A 53 3.28 -8.02 10.58
CA LYS A 53 2.81 -6.77 9.97
C LYS A 53 1.89 -5.99 10.92
N ALA A 54 1.01 -6.67 11.64
CA ALA A 54 0.13 -6.06 12.64
C ALA A 54 0.94 -5.47 13.82
N LYS A 55 1.89 -6.23 14.38
CA LYS A 55 2.77 -5.77 15.45
C LYS A 55 3.57 -4.53 15.05
N ARG A 56 4.16 -4.53 13.84
CA ARG A 56 4.88 -3.37 13.29
C ARG A 56 3.96 -2.15 13.13
N LYS A 57 2.71 -2.33 12.69
CA LYS A 57 1.74 -1.24 12.56
C LYS A 57 1.39 -0.64 13.92
N GLN A 58 1.19 -1.47 14.94
CA GLN A 58 0.92 -1.04 16.31
C GLN A 58 2.10 -0.26 16.91
N GLN A 59 3.32 -0.80 16.79
CA GLN A 59 4.54 -0.12 17.26
C GLN A 59 4.72 1.26 16.59
N LYS A 60 4.44 1.36 15.28
CA LYS A 60 4.50 2.63 14.56
C LYS A 60 3.46 3.63 15.05
N LEU A 61 2.26 3.17 15.43
CA LEU A 61 1.21 4.04 15.97
C LEU A 61 1.59 4.59 17.35
N VAL A 62 2.07 3.71 18.25
CA VAL A 62 2.54 4.10 19.57
C VAL A 62 3.67 5.13 19.48
N ARG A 63 4.65 4.88 18.59
CA ARG A 63 5.75 5.82 18.37
C ARG A 63 5.26 7.21 17.94
N LYS A 64 4.32 7.26 16.99
CA LYS A 64 3.72 8.53 16.53
C LYS A 64 2.93 9.25 17.63
N LEU A 65 2.23 8.52 18.48
CA LEU A 65 1.53 9.09 19.62
C LEU A 65 2.52 9.69 20.61
N GLN A 66 3.56 8.95 20.98
CA GLN A 66 4.63 9.44 21.85
C GLN A 66 5.32 10.68 21.27
N GLU A 67 5.65 10.68 19.98
CA GLU A 67 6.18 11.85 19.27
C GLU A 67 5.22 13.04 19.38
N LYS A 68 3.91 12.86 19.22
CA LYS A 68 2.91 13.93 19.35
C LYS A 68 2.83 14.48 20.77
N TYR A 69 2.82 13.62 21.78
CA TYR A 69 2.74 14.02 23.20
C TYR A 69 4.06 14.55 23.76
N LYS A 70 5.19 14.39 23.05
CA LYS A 70 6.51 14.91 23.46
C LYS A 70 6.65 16.42 23.33
N TYR A 71 5.87 17.04 22.43
CA TYR A 71 5.92 18.47 22.14
C TYR A 71 4.68 19.23 22.63
N LEU A 72 3.78 18.52 23.32
CA LEU A 72 2.71 19.09 24.16
C LEU A 72 3.27 19.25 25.57
#